data_AF-A0AAV9EDL6-F1
#
_entry.id   AF-A0AAV9EDL6-F1
#
_cell.length_a   1.000
_cell.length_b   1.000
_cell.length_c   1.000
_cell.angle_alpha   90.00
_cell.angle_beta   90.00
_cell.angle_gamma   90.00
#
_symmetry.space_group_name_H-M   'P 1'
#
loop_
_entity.id
_entity.type
_entity.pdbx_description
1 polymer ?
#
loop_
_entity_poly.entity_id
_entity_poly.type
_entity_poly.pdbx_seq_one_letter_code
_entity_poly.pdbx_strand_id
1 'polypeptide(L)'
;MGQGPPHPSTFNRLGPLPRLDSATRGRTRRATCRLLTVWSPVPVSHLRTVEGDAQTTDDVSFPTLPNSPIYPWRQLSMLYRMYREGDPVSEFVKKGMRDNIASWGVIINSFKGMDGAYVDHLRRDLGHNRVWEVGPLNVSGVRVERAGLGRDVKGWLDGCPVGSVVYCVLRDHDRVDCAAGVTAGVSLLAWPMLADQFFNARLVVEELGVAVMVCEGEESVPEVGELAEKVKQAVSEGGGEMGVRGRELGRKALEAVEVGGSSYEDLDGFVGEVVKLHCLTIGSWRVTVLTKMAKKESQLATSAARMGRRSVWKEGEDDIKESVP
;
A
#
# COMPACT_ATOMS: atom_id res chain seq x y z
N MET A 1 -14.49 -51.19 -7.61
CA MET A 1 -13.35 -50.81 -6.76
C MET A 1 -13.07 -49.35 -7.01
N GLY A 2 -13.40 -48.48 -6.05
CA GLY A 2 -13.21 -47.04 -6.18
C GLY A 2 -11.75 -46.63 -6.01
N GLN A 3 -11.32 -45.65 -6.78
CA GLN A 3 -10.12 -44.87 -6.47
C GLN A 3 -10.56 -43.41 -6.33
N GLY A 4 -10.43 -42.89 -5.11
CA GLY A 4 -10.70 -41.50 -4.78
C GLY A 4 -9.57 -40.56 -5.25
N PRO A 5 -9.77 -39.23 -5.15
CA PRO A 5 -8.82 -38.24 -5.62
C PRO A 5 -7.56 -38.19 -4.73
N PRO A 6 -6.40 -37.79 -5.28
CA PRO A 6 -5.13 -37.86 -4.55
C PRO A 6 -5.02 -36.75 -3.47
N HIS A 7 -4.60 -37.15 -2.28
CA HIS A 7 -4.29 -36.28 -1.14
C HIS A 7 -3.00 -35.46 -1.41
N PRO A 8 -2.88 -34.21 -0.92
CA PRO A 8 -1.73 -33.36 -1.18
C PRO A 8 -0.59 -33.66 -0.19
N SER A 9 0.39 -34.47 -0.61
CA SER A 9 1.63 -34.64 0.14
C SER A 9 2.82 -34.90 -0.78
N THR A 10 3.22 -33.86 -1.54
CA THR A 10 4.50 -33.88 -2.30
C THR A 10 5.20 -32.51 -2.38
N PHE A 11 4.77 -31.52 -1.60
CA PHE A 11 5.52 -30.27 -1.39
C PHE A 11 6.54 -30.45 -0.25
N ASN A 12 7.53 -31.31 -0.43
CA ASN A 12 8.73 -31.35 0.42
C ASN A 12 9.88 -32.01 -0.34
N ARG A 13 10.40 -31.30 -1.35
CA ARG A 13 11.70 -31.62 -1.98
C ARG A 13 12.28 -30.43 -2.76
N LEU A 14 12.38 -29.28 -2.11
CA LEU A 14 13.29 -28.21 -2.53
C LEU A 14 14.40 -28.14 -1.47
N GLY A 15 15.65 -28.38 -1.90
CA GLY A 15 16.83 -28.30 -1.05
C GLY A 15 17.04 -26.89 -0.48
N PRO A 16 17.96 -26.73 0.48
CA PRO A 16 18.16 -25.44 1.15
C PRO A 16 18.59 -24.37 0.14
N LEU A 17 17.83 -23.28 0.10
CA LEU A 17 18.15 -22.08 -0.67
C LEU A 17 19.51 -21.53 -0.19
N PRO A 18 20.37 -21.02 -1.09
CA PRO A 18 21.62 -20.40 -0.72
C PRO A 18 21.37 -19.24 0.26
N ARG A 19 22.18 -19.18 1.32
CA ARG A 19 22.13 -18.10 2.32
C ARG A 19 22.41 -16.77 1.61
N LEU A 20 21.40 -15.90 1.56
CA LEU A 20 21.60 -14.51 1.16
C LEU A 20 22.49 -13.83 2.22
N ASP A 21 23.56 -13.21 1.74
CA ASP A 21 24.48 -12.41 2.52
C ASP A 21 23.73 -11.28 3.24
N SER A 22 24.11 -11.02 4.49
CA SER A 22 23.44 -10.07 5.40
C SER A 22 23.58 -8.59 5.00
N ALA A 23 24.14 -8.29 3.83
CA ALA A 23 24.44 -6.94 3.35
C ALA A 23 23.37 -6.34 2.40
N THR A 24 22.37 -7.10 1.98
CA THR A 24 21.21 -6.58 1.21
C THR A 24 19.93 -6.70 1.99
N ARG A 25 19.84 -6.03 3.15
CA ARG A 25 18.54 -5.56 3.63
C ARG A 25 18.08 -4.45 2.69
N GLY A 26 17.51 -4.85 1.56
CA GLY A 26 16.66 -3.99 0.77
C GLY A 26 15.60 -3.44 1.72
N ARG A 27 15.73 -2.18 2.11
CA ARG A 27 14.62 -1.43 2.67
C ARG A 27 13.57 -1.42 1.57
N THR A 28 12.63 -2.36 1.61
CA THR A 28 11.31 -2.11 1.04
C THR A 28 10.80 -0.87 1.77
N ARG A 29 11.10 0.30 1.21
CA ARG A 29 10.42 1.54 1.54
C ARG A 29 8.99 1.31 1.08
N ARG A 30 8.19 0.67 1.93
CA ARG A 30 6.74 0.76 1.82
C ARG A 30 6.49 2.26 1.80
N ALA A 31 5.91 2.79 0.75
CA ALA A 31 5.52 4.18 0.66
C ALA A 31 4.00 4.13 0.84
N THR A 32 3.50 4.52 2.02
CA THR A 32 2.04 4.58 2.24
C THR A 32 1.52 5.87 1.63
N CYS A 33 0.47 5.72 0.83
CA CYS A 33 -0.49 6.76 0.50
C CYS A 33 -0.89 7.49 1.79
N ARG A 34 -0.62 8.77 1.95
CA ARG A 34 -1.53 9.85 1.51
C ARG A 34 -0.83 11.04 0.83
N LEU A 35 0.49 10.96 0.64
CA LEU A 35 1.29 12.05 0.06
C LEU A 35 2.10 11.66 -1.18
N LEU A 36 1.93 10.43 -1.69
CA LEU A 36 2.45 10.08 -3.01
C LEU A 36 1.54 10.58 -4.13
N THR A 37 0.24 10.69 -3.85
CA THR A 37 -0.81 11.00 -4.83
C THR A 37 -0.99 12.49 -5.08
N VAL A 38 -0.48 13.34 -4.19
CA VAL A 38 -0.41 14.80 -4.41
C VAL A 38 0.95 15.19 -5.00
N TRP A 39 1.38 14.50 -6.05
CA TRP A 39 2.26 15.13 -7.04
C TRP A 39 1.42 15.55 -8.26
N SER A 40 0.35 16.29 -8.00
CA SER A 40 0.02 17.41 -8.89
C SER A 40 1.21 18.36 -8.82
N PRO A 41 1.73 18.90 -9.94
CA PRO A 41 2.90 19.75 -9.93
C PRO A 41 2.69 20.86 -8.90
N VAL A 42 3.46 20.80 -7.80
CA VAL A 42 3.57 21.94 -6.88
C VAL A 42 3.89 23.13 -7.76
N PRO A 43 3.13 24.24 -7.67
CA PRO A 43 3.45 25.43 -8.44
C PRO A 43 4.90 25.78 -8.11
N VAL A 44 5.79 25.51 -9.07
CA VAL A 44 7.24 25.68 -8.93
C VAL A 44 7.59 27.13 -8.56
N SER A 45 6.65 28.06 -8.77
CA SER A 45 6.70 29.44 -8.31
C SER A 45 6.97 29.60 -6.81
N HIS A 46 6.53 28.68 -5.94
CA HIS A 46 6.78 28.75 -4.50
C HIS A 46 8.08 28.05 -4.04
N LEU A 47 8.71 27.24 -4.90
CA LEU A 47 9.97 26.55 -4.58
C LEU A 47 11.21 27.45 -4.78
N ARG A 48 11.04 28.64 -5.36
CA ARG A 48 12.14 29.51 -5.81
C ARG A 48 12.69 30.49 -4.76
N THR A 49 12.14 30.55 -3.56
CA THR A 49 12.53 31.56 -2.57
C THR A 49 12.90 30.93 -1.24
N VAL A 50 14.00 30.18 -1.20
CA VAL A 50 14.73 29.91 0.06
C VAL A 50 16.22 30.11 -0.16
N GLU A 51 16.60 31.22 -0.76
CA GLU A 51 17.84 31.91 -0.42
C GLU A 51 17.44 33.14 0.39
N GLY A 52 17.64 33.08 1.71
CA GLY A 52 17.36 34.18 2.62
C GLY A 52 16.17 33.92 3.55
N ASP A 53 16.37 34.28 4.80
CA ASP A 53 15.44 34.14 5.92
C ASP A 53 14.04 34.67 5.60
N ALA A 54 13.04 33.78 5.56
CA ALA A 54 11.65 34.15 5.77
C ALA A 54 10.85 32.92 6.21
N GLN A 55 10.21 33.01 7.38
CA GLN A 55 8.97 32.28 7.65
C GLN A 55 7.97 32.62 6.55
N THR A 56 7.91 31.82 5.47
CA THR A 56 6.83 31.95 4.49
C THR A 56 5.55 31.43 5.16
N THR A 57 4.67 32.37 5.53
CA THR A 57 3.33 32.12 6.06
C THR A 57 2.32 31.82 4.94
N ASP A 58 2.78 31.65 3.71
CA ASP A 58 1.91 31.57 2.55
C ASP A 58 1.12 30.26 2.53
N ASP A 59 -0.19 30.42 2.33
CA ASP A 59 -1.12 29.32 2.17
C ASP A 59 -0.96 28.68 0.78
N VAL A 60 -0.85 27.35 0.74
CA VAL A 60 -0.75 26.55 -0.48
C VAL A 60 -2.07 25.88 -0.76
N SER A 61 -2.67 26.22 -1.90
CA SER A 61 -3.94 25.66 -2.36
C SER A 61 -3.73 24.43 -3.26
N PHE A 62 -4.58 23.42 -3.09
CA PHE A 62 -4.64 22.22 -3.90
C PHE A 62 -5.99 22.08 -4.61
N PRO A 63 -6.30 22.93 -5.60
CA PRO A 63 -7.64 23.03 -6.18
C PRO A 63 -8.07 21.80 -6.99
N THR A 64 -7.15 20.90 -7.32
CA THR A 64 -7.45 19.67 -8.07
C THR A 64 -7.87 18.52 -7.15
N LEU A 65 -7.50 18.57 -5.86
CA LEU A 65 -7.85 17.52 -4.91
C LEU A 65 -9.31 17.63 -4.47
N PRO A 66 -9.92 16.53 -4.01
CA PRO A 66 -11.22 16.58 -3.33
C PRO A 66 -11.24 17.67 -2.25
N ASN A 67 -12.33 18.43 -2.18
CA ASN A 67 -12.54 19.55 -1.24
C ASN A 67 -11.57 20.74 -1.38
N SER A 68 -10.71 20.77 -2.41
CA SER A 68 -9.81 21.90 -2.72
C SER A 68 -9.05 22.47 -1.50
N PRO A 69 -8.35 21.62 -0.71
CA PRO A 69 -7.82 22.04 0.58
C PRO A 69 -6.71 23.07 0.44
N ILE A 70 -6.56 23.88 1.48
CA ILE A 70 -5.55 24.93 1.59
C ILE A 70 -4.74 24.68 2.86
N TYR A 71 -3.42 24.57 2.74
CA TYR A 71 -2.53 24.30 3.86
C TYR A 71 -1.50 25.43 3.99
N PRO A 72 -1.29 25.98 5.20
CA PRO A 72 -0.13 26.82 5.47
C PRO A 72 1.16 26.10 5.08
N TRP A 73 2.12 26.80 4.48
CA TRP A 73 3.41 26.22 4.05
C TRP A 73 4.05 25.33 5.11
N ARG A 74 4.04 25.76 6.38
CA ARG A 74 4.60 25.01 7.52
C ARG A 74 4.00 23.61 7.73
N GLN A 75 2.74 23.41 7.36
CA GLN A 75 2.02 22.14 7.51
C GLN A 75 2.28 21.17 6.34
N LEU A 76 2.95 21.62 5.27
CA LEU A 76 3.36 20.73 4.19
C LEU A 76 4.47 19.78 4.65
N SER A 77 4.54 18.62 3.98
CA SER A 77 5.57 17.62 4.24
C SER A 77 6.97 18.23 4.13
N MET A 78 7.88 17.79 5.00
CA MET A 78 9.31 18.14 4.96
C MET A 78 9.92 17.94 3.58
N LEU A 79 9.42 16.96 2.81
CA LEU A 79 9.90 16.70 1.46
C LEU A 79 9.69 17.88 0.49
N TYR A 80 8.64 18.69 0.69
CA TYR A 80 8.43 19.92 -0.07
C TYR A 80 9.18 21.09 0.56
N ARG A 81 9.11 21.22 1.89
CA ARG A 81 9.72 22.36 2.61
C ARG A 81 11.24 22.40 2.53
N MET A 82 11.88 21.24 2.40
CA MET A 82 13.35 21.11 2.34
C MET A 82 13.86 20.87 0.92
N TYR A 83 12.99 20.81 -0.09
CA TYR A 83 13.40 20.58 -1.47
C TYR A 83 14.30 21.72 -1.96
N ARG A 84 15.45 21.37 -2.52
CA ARG A 84 16.35 22.31 -3.18
C ARG A 84 16.54 21.88 -4.63
N GLU A 85 16.20 22.76 -5.57
CA GLU A 85 16.36 22.47 -6.99
C GLU A 85 17.84 22.21 -7.31
N GLY A 86 18.11 21.11 -8.02
CA GLY A 86 19.47 20.71 -8.39
C GLY A 86 20.28 20.03 -7.28
N ASP A 87 19.81 20.00 -6.02
CA ASP A 87 20.44 19.20 -4.97
C ASP A 87 20.24 17.69 -5.26
N PRO A 88 21.31 16.88 -5.28
CA PRO A 88 21.22 15.47 -5.66
C PRO A 88 20.26 14.65 -4.81
N VAL A 89 20.17 14.93 -3.50
CA VAL A 89 19.26 14.20 -2.60
C VAL A 89 17.81 14.58 -2.87
N SER A 90 17.54 15.87 -3.02
CA SER A 90 16.22 16.42 -3.34
C SER A 90 15.71 15.91 -4.69
N GLU A 91 16.54 15.92 -5.74
CA GLU A 91 16.17 15.37 -7.05
C GLU A 91 15.97 13.84 -7.00
N PHE A 92 16.80 13.12 -6.23
CA PHE A 92 16.60 11.68 -6.04
C PHE A 92 15.26 11.35 -5.38
N VAL A 93 14.90 12.09 -4.32
CA VAL A 93 13.60 11.94 -3.64
C VAL A 93 12.45 12.25 -4.58
N LYS A 94 12.49 13.40 -5.26
CA LYS A 94 11.49 13.82 -6.25
C LYS A 94 11.32 12.79 -7.36
N LYS A 95 12.42 12.27 -7.90
CA LYS A 95 12.40 11.21 -8.91
C LYS A 95 11.76 9.94 -8.36
N GLY A 96 12.16 9.49 -7.17
CA GLY A 96 11.60 8.30 -6.53
C GLY A 96 10.08 8.40 -6.33
N MET A 97 9.57 9.58 -5.94
CA MET A 97 8.13 9.80 -5.82
C MET A 97 7.41 9.76 -7.17
N ARG A 98 8.00 10.35 -8.22
CA ARG A 98 7.45 10.28 -9.59
C ARG A 98 7.45 8.85 -10.13
N ASP A 99 8.52 8.10 -9.89
CA ASP A 99 8.63 6.69 -10.30
C ASP A 99 7.60 5.81 -9.56
N ASN A 100 7.30 6.10 -8.29
CA ASN A 100 6.22 5.42 -7.55
C ASN A 100 4.86 5.62 -8.22
N ILE A 101 4.56 6.84 -8.67
CA ILE A 101 3.30 7.17 -9.34
C ILE A 101 3.24 6.64 -10.78
N ALA A 102 4.38 6.56 -11.45
CA ALA A 102 4.52 5.93 -12.77
C ALA A 102 4.56 4.38 -12.72
N SER A 103 4.45 3.79 -11.53
CA SER A 103 4.41 2.34 -11.37
C SER A 103 3.18 1.75 -12.07
N TRP A 104 3.24 0.45 -12.39
CA TRP A 104 2.16 -0.22 -13.12
C TRP A 104 0.81 -0.13 -12.40
N GLY A 105 0.81 -0.09 -11.08
CA GLY A 105 -0.36 0.20 -10.26
C GLY A 105 0.03 0.58 -8.84
N VAL A 106 -0.95 1.04 -8.07
CA VAL A 106 -0.76 1.56 -6.71
C VAL A 106 -1.60 0.76 -5.72
N ILE A 107 -1.00 0.35 -4.61
CA ILE A 107 -1.69 -0.35 -3.52
C ILE A 107 -1.68 0.56 -2.30
N ILE A 108 -2.84 0.76 -1.70
CA ILE A 108 -3.07 1.70 -0.62
C ILE A 108 -3.63 0.92 0.57
N ASN A 109 -2.98 1.04 1.73
CA ASN A 109 -3.54 0.54 2.99
C ASN A 109 -4.56 1.56 3.52
N SER A 110 -5.75 1.55 2.92
CA SER A 110 -6.92 2.30 3.33
C SER A 110 -8.18 1.54 2.92
N PHE A 111 -9.35 2.11 3.15
CA PHE A 111 -10.64 1.59 2.72
C PHE A 111 -11.51 2.74 2.21
N LYS A 112 -12.48 2.38 1.35
CA LYS A 112 -13.34 3.31 0.63
C LYS A 112 -14.07 4.33 1.52
N GLY A 113 -14.45 3.93 2.73
CA GLY A 113 -15.12 4.82 3.69
C GLY A 113 -14.23 5.93 4.29
N MET A 114 -12.91 5.84 4.09
CA MET A 114 -11.94 6.78 4.64
C MET A 114 -11.26 7.63 3.57
N ASP A 115 -10.69 7.02 2.51
CA ASP A 115 -9.94 7.74 1.47
C ASP A 115 -10.60 7.66 0.07
N GLY A 116 -11.79 7.06 -0.05
CA GLY A 116 -12.37 6.71 -1.36
C GLY A 116 -12.45 7.86 -2.36
N ALA A 117 -12.81 9.07 -1.93
CA ALA A 117 -12.86 10.25 -2.80
C ALA A 117 -11.48 10.62 -3.37
N TYR A 118 -10.42 10.50 -2.56
CA TYR A 118 -9.03 10.74 -2.95
C TYR A 118 -8.49 9.64 -3.85
N VAL A 119 -8.88 8.39 -3.61
CA VAL A 119 -8.51 7.25 -4.46
C VAL A 119 -9.18 7.33 -5.83
N ASP A 120 -10.47 7.68 -5.87
CA ASP A 120 -11.19 7.88 -7.13
C ASP A 120 -10.62 9.06 -7.93
N HIS A 121 -10.15 10.10 -7.24
CA HIS A 121 -9.40 11.18 -7.86
C HIS A 121 -8.08 10.69 -8.45
N LEU A 122 -7.31 9.89 -7.70
CA LEU A 122 -6.06 9.32 -8.21
C LEU A 122 -6.28 8.45 -9.46
N ARG A 123 -7.33 7.62 -9.48
CA ARG A 123 -7.67 6.78 -10.64
C ARG A 123 -7.90 7.64 -11.90
N ARG A 124 -8.58 8.78 -11.74
CA ARG A 124 -8.81 9.76 -12.82
C ARG A 124 -7.51 10.41 -13.28
N ASP A 125 -6.69 10.87 -12.35
CA ASP A 125 -5.44 11.56 -12.65
C ASP A 125 -4.40 10.65 -13.32
N LEU A 126 -4.35 9.36 -12.92
CA LEU A 126 -3.50 8.35 -13.55
C LEU A 126 -4.05 7.84 -14.89
N GLY A 127 -5.31 8.12 -15.21
CA GLY A 127 -5.98 7.61 -16.40
C GLY A 127 -6.19 6.09 -16.40
N HIS A 128 -6.16 5.44 -15.22
CA HIS A 128 -6.36 3.99 -15.10
C HIS A 128 -6.84 3.55 -13.72
N ASN A 129 -7.53 2.41 -13.67
CA ASN A 129 -8.14 1.87 -12.44
C ASN A 129 -7.21 0.96 -11.62
N ARG A 130 -5.92 0.85 -11.97
CA ARG A 130 -4.93 0.04 -11.23
C ARG A 130 -4.47 0.73 -9.94
N VAL A 131 -5.45 1.05 -9.08
CA VAL A 131 -5.29 1.65 -7.77
C VAL A 131 -6.23 0.91 -6.84
N TRP A 132 -5.69 0.26 -5.81
CA TRP A 132 -6.43 -0.65 -4.94
C TRP A 132 -6.29 -0.25 -3.47
N GLU A 133 -7.42 -0.10 -2.79
CA GLU A 133 -7.53 0.10 -1.35
C GLU A 133 -7.65 -1.28 -0.67
N VAL A 134 -6.56 -1.79 -0.10
CA VAL A 134 -6.50 -3.17 0.45
C VAL A 134 -6.53 -3.21 1.98
N GLY A 135 -6.93 -2.11 2.61
CA GLY A 135 -6.89 -1.92 4.05
C GLY A 135 -8.26 -1.95 4.73
N PRO A 136 -8.27 -1.81 6.06
CA PRO A 136 -7.09 -1.63 6.90
C PRO A 136 -6.42 -2.98 7.27
N LEU A 137 -5.12 -3.12 6.93
CA LEU A 137 -4.34 -4.37 7.10
C LEU A 137 -3.98 -4.71 8.55
N ASN A 138 -4.33 -3.85 9.51
CA ASN A 138 -4.16 -4.09 10.94
C ASN A 138 -5.33 -4.92 11.53
N VAL A 139 -6.45 -5.04 10.82
CA VAL A 139 -7.59 -5.92 11.18
C VAL A 139 -7.30 -7.37 10.81
N SER A 140 -6.52 -7.59 9.74
CA SER A 140 -6.20 -8.91 9.23
C SER A 140 -5.21 -9.66 10.12
N GLY A 141 -5.69 -10.17 11.24
CA GLY A 141 -5.43 -11.53 11.75
C GLY A 141 -4.01 -11.95 12.16
N VAL A 142 -2.96 -11.15 11.97
CA VAL A 142 -1.64 -11.52 12.49
C VAL A 142 -1.61 -11.22 13.98
N ARG A 143 -2.06 -12.19 14.78
CA ARG A 143 -1.67 -12.33 16.18
C ARG A 143 -0.14 -12.44 16.22
N VAL A 144 0.54 -11.30 16.33
CA VAL A 144 1.90 -11.31 16.82
C VAL A 144 1.76 -11.66 18.30
N GLU A 145 1.97 -12.93 18.65
CA GLU A 145 2.35 -13.28 20.02
C GLU A 145 3.64 -12.53 20.32
N ARG A 146 3.51 -11.32 20.84
CA ARG A 146 4.62 -10.63 21.46
C ARG A 146 4.86 -11.33 22.79
N ALA A 147 5.76 -12.29 22.76
CA ALA A 147 6.38 -12.82 23.95
C ALA A 147 6.92 -11.65 24.78
N GLY A 148 6.33 -11.46 25.97
CA GLY A 148 7.06 -10.92 27.12
C GLY A 148 7.14 -9.40 27.31
N LEU A 149 6.05 -8.63 27.18
CA LEU A 149 6.03 -7.25 27.71
C LEU A 149 4.79 -6.94 28.57
N GLY A 150 4.99 -7.07 29.89
CA GLY A 150 4.69 -6.05 30.89
C GLY A 150 3.24 -5.80 31.32
N ARG A 151 2.85 -6.36 32.48
CA ARG A 151 1.58 -6.15 33.21
C ARG A 151 0.30 -6.47 32.41
N ASP A 152 -0.68 -7.03 33.09
CA ASP A 152 -1.98 -7.36 32.50
C ASP A 152 -2.80 -6.09 32.21
N VAL A 153 -2.40 -5.35 31.16
CA VAL A 153 -3.12 -4.14 30.71
C VAL A 153 -4.55 -4.51 30.33
N LYS A 154 -4.77 -5.71 29.79
CA LYS A 154 -6.10 -6.19 29.45
C LYS A 154 -6.98 -6.35 30.70
N GLY A 155 -6.50 -7.04 31.73
CA GLY A 155 -7.21 -7.16 33.01
C GLY A 155 -7.42 -5.81 33.72
N TRP A 156 -6.50 -4.86 33.57
CA TRP A 156 -6.71 -3.48 34.05
C TRP A 156 -7.80 -2.75 33.26
N LEU A 157 -7.82 -2.88 31.92
CA LEU A 157 -8.86 -2.32 31.06
C LEU A 157 -10.23 -2.93 31.36
N ASP A 158 -10.31 -4.23 31.65
CA ASP A 158 -11.55 -4.93 32.01
C ASP A 158 -12.19 -4.37 33.29
N GLY A 159 -11.39 -3.73 34.17
CA GLY A 159 -11.86 -3.05 35.38
C GLY A 159 -12.26 -1.58 35.18
N CYS A 160 -12.03 -1.01 34.00
CA CYS A 160 -12.33 0.39 33.70
C CYS A 160 -13.72 0.55 33.07
N PRO A 161 -14.48 1.61 33.40
CA PRO A 161 -15.73 1.92 32.70
C PRO A 161 -15.52 2.08 31.18
N VAL A 162 -16.52 1.69 30.40
CA VAL A 162 -16.48 1.84 28.94
C VAL A 162 -16.30 3.31 28.57
N GLY A 163 -15.31 3.59 27.71
CA GLY A 163 -15.02 4.94 27.23
C GLY A 163 -14.27 5.84 28.22
N SER A 164 -13.86 5.35 29.39
CA SER A 164 -13.17 6.17 30.39
C SER A 164 -11.64 6.24 30.24
N VAL A 165 -11.07 5.46 29.32
CA VAL A 165 -9.63 5.32 29.16
C VAL A 165 -9.16 6.05 27.92
N VAL A 166 -8.14 6.90 28.09
CA VAL A 166 -7.42 7.53 26.99
C VAL A 166 -6.15 6.75 26.70
N TYR A 167 -5.99 6.32 25.46
CA TYR A 167 -4.74 5.72 24.98
C TYR A 167 -3.92 6.78 24.26
N CYS A 168 -2.74 7.11 24.79
CA CYS A 168 -1.85 8.12 24.22
C CYS A 168 -0.62 7.44 23.61
N VAL A 169 -0.39 7.68 22.32
CA VAL A 169 0.84 7.27 21.64
C VAL A 169 1.37 8.43 20.82
N LEU A 170 2.62 8.80 21.07
CA LEU A 170 3.38 9.72 20.23
C LEU A 170 4.46 8.87 19.57
N ARG A 171 4.40 8.67 18.26
CA ARG A 171 5.40 7.89 17.51
C ARG A 171 6.25 8.79 16.64
N ASP A 172 7.55 8.47 16.61
CA ASP A 172 8.60 9.19 15.89
C ASP A 172 8.59 8.94 14.36
N HIS A 173 7.70 8.06 13.86
CA HIS A 173 7.61 7.73 12.45
C HIS A 173 6.17 7.65 11.97
N ASP A 174 5.90 8.39 10.89
CA ASP A 174 4.72 8.71 10.05
C ASP A 174 3.60 7.67 9.86
N ARG A 175 3.54 6.56 10.60
CA ARG A 175 2.65 5.44 10.27
C ARG A 175 2.08 4.74 11.47
N VAL A 176 0.78 4.47 11.33
CA VAL A 176 -0.02 3.55 12.14
C VAL A 176 -0.52 4.17 13.45
N ASP A 177 -1.32 5.23 13.34
CA ASP A 177 -2.31 5.52 14.39
C ASP A 177 -3.71 5.80 13.84
N CYS A 178 -3.88 6.70 12.86
CA CYS A 178 -5.22 7.03 12.34
C CYS A 178 -6.01 5.80 11.86
N ALA A 179 -5.41 4.92 11.05
CA ALA A 179 -6.10 3.71 10.60
C ALA A 179 -6.42 2.75 11.76
N ALA A 180 -5.59 2.69 12.81
CA ALA A 180 -5.82 1.84 13.97
C ALA A 180 -6.93 2.38 14.87
N GLY A 181 -6.88 3.68 15.20
CA GLY A 181 -7.93 4.35 15.95
C GLY A 181 -9.27 4.35 15.22
N VAL A 182 -9.27 4.64 13.91
CA VAL A 182 -10.47 4.56 13.06
C VAL A 182 -11.06 3.16 13.08
N THR A 183 -10.23 2.13 12.88
CA THR A 183 -10.67 0.73 12.91
C THR A 183 -11.24 0.34 14.27
N ALA A 184 -10.62 0.80 15.36
CA ALA A 184 -11.10 0.54 16.72
C ALA A 184 -12.43 1.25 17.03
N GLY A 185 -12.86 2.18 16.17
CA GLY A 185 -14.11 2.90 16.33
C GLY A 185 -14.09 3.90 17.49
N VAL A 186 -12.92 4.44 17.81
CA VAL A 186 -12.73 5.38 18.92
C VAL A 186 -12.62 6.82 18.43
N SER A 187 -12.97 7.76 19.30
CA SER A 187 -12.64 9.18 19.12
C SER A 187 -11.12 9.38 19.18
N LEU A 188 -10.58 10.28 18.36
CA LEU A 188 -9.14 10.57 18.32
C LEU A 188 -8.83 11.96 18.87
N LEU A 189 -7.70 12.07 19.56
CA LEU A 189 -7.07 13.34 19.91
C LEU A 189 -5.91 13.56 18.94
N ALA A 190 -6.04 14.54 18.05
CA ALA A 190 -5.05 14.79 17.00
C ALA A 190 -4.02 15.84 17.47
N TRP A 191 -2.74 15.47 17.42
CA TRP A 191 -1.61 16.37 17.67
C TRP A 191 -0.56 16.19 16.56
N PRO A 192 -0.78 16.75 15.36
CA PRO A 192 0.18 16.64 14.27
C PRO A 192 1.45 17.42 14.58
N MET A 193 2.60 16.76 14.47
CA MET A 193 3.91 17.37 14.72
C MET A 193 4.67 17.61 13.42
N LEU A 194 4.70 16.62 12.52
CA LEU A 194 5.57 16.62 11.35
C LEU A 194 4.95 15.91 10.14
N ALA A 195 5.56 16.14 8.98
CA ALA A 195 5.34 15.39 7.74
C ALA A 195 3.87 15.34 7.28
N ASP A 196 3.33 14.14 7.08
CA ASP A 196 1.97 13.89 6.59
C ASP A 196 0.91 13.93 7.70
N GLN A 197 1.31 14.11 8.96
CA GLN A 197 0.40 14.11 10.10
C GLN A 197 -0.63 15.25 10.01
N PHE A 198 -0.28 16.41 9.45
CA PHE A 198 -1.22 17.52 9.28
C PHE A 198 -2.36 17.17 8.33
N PHE A 199 -2.07 16.52 7.20
CA PHE A 199 -3.09 16.04 6.26
C PHE A 199 -3.97 14.96 6.91
N ASN A 200 -3.35 14.02 7.62
CA ASN A 200 -4.06 12.98 8.34
C ASN A 200 -4.99 13.56 9.42
N ALA A 201 -4.49 14.53 10.20
CA ALA A 201 -5.25 15.22 11.24
C ALA A 201 -6.43 15.96 10.63
N ARG A 202 -6.23 16.70 9.52
CA ARG A 202 -7.31 17.38 8.81
C ARG A 202 -8.40 16.43 8.35
N LEU A 203 -8.02 15.30 7.75
CA LEU A 203 -8.99 14.29 7.33
C LEU A 203 -9.81 13.77 8.52
N VAL A 204 -9.18 13.39 9.64
CA VAL A 204 -9.91 12.82 10.77
C VAL A 204 -10.70 13.86 11.58
N VAL A 205 -10.26 15.12 11.61
CA VAL A 205 -10.88 16.23 12.34
C VAL A 205 -11.98 16.89 11.50
N GLU A 206 -11.64 17.40 10.32
CA GLU A 206 -12.53 18.24 9.51
C GLU A 206 -13.48 17.41 8.63
N GLU A 207 -12.96 16.38 7.96
CA GLU A 207 -13.76 15.65 6.96
C GLU A 207 -14.55 14.49 7.60
N LEU A 208 -13.85 13.63 8.35
CA LEU A 208 -14.45 12.44 8.97
C LEU A 208 -15.11 12.75 10.31
N GLY A 209 -14.74 13.84 10.98
CA GLY A 209 -15.32 14.27 12.25
C GLY A 209 -15.20 13.23 13.37
N VAL A 210 -14.14 12.43 13.36
CA VAL A 210 -13.84 11.39 14.35
C VAL A 210 -12.73 11.80 15.31
N ALA A 211 -12.26 13.03 15.21
CA ALA A 211 -11.15 13.55 16.00
C ALA A 211 -11.35 15.00 16.42
N VAL A 212 -10.65 15.41 17.48
CA VAL A 212 -10.48 16.81 17.87
C VAL A 212 -8.99 17.17 17.86
N MET A 213 -8.66 18.34 17.31
CA MET A 213 -7.29 18.87 17.31
C MET A 213 -6.94 19.35 18.72
N VAL A 214 -5.95 18.73 19.36
CA VAL A 214 -5.50 19.14 20.71
C VAL A 214 -4.36 20.14 20.67
N CYS A 215 -3.45 20.04 19.70
CA CYS A 215 -2.29 20.92 19.54
C CYS A 215 -1.66 20.73 18.16
N GLU A 216 -0.69 21.56 17.77
CA GLU A 216 0.02 21.46 16.49
C GLU A 216 1.50 21.84 16.62
N GLY A 217 2.37 21.03 16.02
CA GLY A 217 3.81 21.28 15.92
C GLY A 217 4.65 20.51 16.95
N GLU A 218 5.88 20.19 16.57
CA GLU A 218 6.82 19.39 17.38
C GLU A 218 7.23 20.06 18.70
N GLU A 219 7.44 21.37 18.67
CA GLU A 219 7.86 22.16 19.85
C GLU A 219 6.68 22.70 20.67
N SER A 220 5.45 22.44 20.22
CA SER A 220 4.26 22.88 20.93
C SER A 220 4.02 22.03 22.17
N VAL A 221 3.32 22.59 23.15
CA VAL A 221 2.77 21.81 24.27
C VAL A 221 1.32 22.27 24.43
N PRO A 222 0.34 21.35 24.43
CA PRO A 222 -1.06 21.73 24.63
C PRO A 222 -1.24 22.43 25.98
N GLU A 223 -2.05 23.47 26.00
CA GLU A 223 -2.47 24.11 27.25
C GLU A 223 -3.27 23.07 28.08
N VAL A 224 -2.97 22.99 29.37
CA VAL A 224 -3.44 21.91 30.24
C VAL A 224 -4.95 21.96 30.41
N GLY A 225 -5.54 23.15 30.56
CA GLY A 225 -6.98 23.35 30.65
C GLY A 225 -7.70 22.96 29.36
N GLU A 226 -7.22 23.43 28.22
CA GLU A 226 -7.77 23.07 26.90
C GLU A 226 -7.67 21.57 26.61
N LEU A 227 -6.53 20.96 26.94
CA LEU A 227 -6.35 19.52 26.80
C LEU A 227 -7.32 18.75 27.69
N ALA A 228 -7.50 19.16 28.94
CA ALA A 228 -8.43 18.53 29.86
C ALA A 228 -9.87 18.58 29.34
N GLU A 229 -10.31 19.72 28.80
CA GLU A 229 -11.65 19.85 28.22
C GLU A 229 -11.81 19.00 26.95
N LYS A 230 -10.81 18.96 26.05
CA LYS A 230 -10.86 18.12 24.84
C LYS A 230 -10.84 16.62 25.18
N VAL A 231 -10.04 16.22 26.18
CA VAL A 231 -10.03 14.85 26.70
C VAL A 231 -11.41 14.52 27.27
N LYS A 232 -11.95 15.40 28.13
CA LYS A 232 -13.26 15.22 28.74
C LYS A 232 -14.34 15.06 27.67
N GLN A 233 -14.36 15.90 26.65
CA GLN A 233 -15.27 15.79 25.51
C GLN A 233 -15.12 14.43 24.78
N ALA A 234 -13.90 13.94 24.60
CA ALA A 234 -13.65 12.68 23.91
C ALA A 234 -14.10 11.44 24.70
N VAL A 235 -14.06 11.49 26.04
CA VAL A 235 -14.41 10.38 26.94
C VAL A 235 -15.84 10.47 27.50
N SER A 236 -16.42 11.66 27.61
CA SER A 236 -17.76 11.87 28.17
C SER A 236 -18.83 11.31 27.24
N GLU A 237 -19.81 10.60 27.79
CA GLU A 237 -20.97 10.07 27.06
C GLU A 237 -20.59 9.28 25.79
N GLY A 238 -19.47 8.56 25.84
CA GLY A 238 -18.98 7.78 24.70
C GLY A 238 -18.55 8.62 23.50
N GLY A 239 -18.08 9.85 23.75
CA GLY A 239 -17.54 10.79 22.78
C GLY A 239 -18.58 11.61 22.01
N GLY A 240 -19.85 11.60 22.44
CA GLY A 240 -20.95 12.30 21.77
C GLY A 240 -21.06 11.95 20.28
N GLU A 241 -21.32 12.95 19.43
CA GLU A 241 -21.39 12.78 17.97
C GLU A 241 -20.09 12.24 17.36
N MET A 242 -18.93 12.71 17.85
CA MET A 242 -17.62 12.25 17.39
C MET A 242 -17.45 10.74 17.63
N GLY A 243 -17.86 10.25 18.81
CA GLY A 243 -17.81 8.83 19.12
C GLY A 243 -18.81 7.99 18.32
N VAL A 244 -19.99 8.54 18.00
CA VAL A 244 -20.96 7.89 17.08
C VAL A 244 -20.34 7.73 15.69
N ARG A 245 -19.74 8.80 15.15
CA ARG A 245 -19.04 8.77 13.86
C ARG A 245 -17.85 7.81 13.89
N GLY A 246 -17.07 7.80 14.97
CA GLY A 246 -15.96 6.88 15.18
C GLY A 246 -16.39 5.42 15.07
N ARG A 247 -17.40 5.01 15.84
CA ARG A 247 -17.92 3.63 15.82
C ARG A 247 -18.46 3.22 14.45
N GLU A 248 -19.20 4.11 13.81
CA GLU A 248 -19.73 3.87 12.46
C GLU A 248 -18.62 3.71 11.42
N LEU A 249 -17.58 4.53 11.50
CA LEU A 249 -16.42 4.43 10.61
C LEU A 249 -15.61 3.15 10.88
N GLY A 250 -15.46 2.75 12.15
CA GLY A 250 -14.84 1.49 12.53
C GLY A 250 -15.61 0.28 12.00
N ARG A 251 -16.95 0.29 12.09
CA ARG A 251 -17.81 -0.74 11.47
C ARG A 251 -17.56 -0.84 9.96
N LYS A 252 -17.56 0.28 9.25
CA LYS A 252 -17.25 0.33 7.81
C LYS A 252 -15.85 -0.19 7.49
N ALA A 253 -14.87 0.06 8.36
CA ALA A 253 -13.51 -0.42 8.20
C ALA A 253 -13.44 -1.95 8.30
N LEU A 254 -14.19 -2.56 9.24
CA LEU A 254 -14.31 -4.02 9.37
C LEU A 254 -15.04 -4.62 8.17
N GLU A 255 -16.18 -4.05 7.77
CA GLU A 255 -16.96 -4.52 6.61
C GLU A 255 -16.16 -4.45 5.30
N ALA A 256 -15.29 -3.46 5.15
CA ALA A 256 -14.46 -3.32 3.95
C ALA A 256 -13.50 -4.51 3.74
N VAL A 257 -13.02 -5.14 4.81
CA VAL A 257 -12.06 -6.27 4.74
C VAL A 257 -12.72 -7.64 4.86
N GLU A 258 -14.01 -7.71 5.17
CA GLU A 258 -14.79 -8.95 5.14
C GLU A 258 -14.94 -9.48 3.71
N VAL A 259 -15.30 -10.75 3.56
CA VAL A 259 -15.51 -11.38 2.24
C VAL A 259 -16.65 -10.66 1.53
N GLY A 260 -16.36 -10.11 0.34
CA GLY A 260 -17.30 -9.26 -0.43
C GLY A 260 -17.28 -7.78 -0.03
N GLY A 261 -16.43 -7.39 0.91
CA GLY A 261 -16.16 -5.99 1.24
C GLY A 261 -15.30 -5.29 0.18
N SER A 262 -15.33 -3.96 0.17
CA SER A 262 -14.66 -3.17 -0.87
C SER A 262 -13.15 -3.42 -0.95
N SER A 263 -12.47 -3.56 0.19
CA SER A 263 -11.03 -3.79 0.22
C SER A 263 -10.67 -5.23 -0.10
N TYR A 264 -11.56 -6.17 0.21
CA TYR A 264 -11.45 -7.56 -0.22
C TYR A 264 -11.54 -7.66 -1.75
N GLU A 265 -12.52 -6.99 -2.35
CA GLU A 265 -12.69 -6.93 -3.81
C GLU A 265 -11.50 -6.24 -4.50
N ASP A 266 -10.99 -5.15 -3.94
CA ASP A 266 -9.80 -4.47 -4.47
C ASP A 266 -8.55 -5.36 -4.39
N LEU A 267 -8.39 -6.13 -3.31
CA LEU A 267 -7.30 -7.10 -3.20
C LEU A 267 -7.44 -8.24 -4.22
N ASP A 268 -8.64 -8.78 -4.42
CA ASP A 268 -8.89 -9.82 -5.42
C ASP A 268 -8.64 -9.30 -6.84
N GLY A 269 -9.10 -8.08 -7.14
CA GLY A 269 -8.84 -7.39 -8.39
C GLY A 269 -7.35 -7.21 -8.65
N PHE A 270 -6.58 -6.80 -7.63
CA PHE A 270 -5.12 -6.71 -7.71
C PHE A 270 -4.47 -8.07 -8.00
N VAL A 271 -4.86 -9.12 -7.27
CA VAL A 271 -4.32 -10.47 -7.47
C VAL A 271 -4.64 -10.98 -8.88
N GLY A 272 -5.86 -10.79 -9.36
CA GLY A 272 -6.27 -11.14 -10.73
C GLY A 272 -5.42 -10.44 -11.78
N GLU A 273 -5.14 -9.15 -11.58
CA GLU A 273 -4.26 -8.35 -12.43
C GLU A 273 -2.80 -8.86 -12.44
N VAL A 274 -2.25 -9.21 -11.28
CA VAL A 274 -0.90 -9.82 -11.17
C VAL A 274 -0.83 -11.18 -11.87
N VAL A 275 -1.87 -12.01 -11.71
CA VAL A 275 -1.95 -13.32 -12.37
C VAL A 275 -2.00 -13.16 -13.89
N LYS A 276 -2.79 -12.22 -14.42
CA LYS A 276 -2.82 -11.92 -15.86
C LYS A 276 -1.44 -11.53 -16.39
N LEU A 277 -0.72 -10.65 -15.69
CA LEU A 277 0.64 -10.27 -16.06
C LEU A 277 1.58 -11.48 -16.13
N HIS A 278 1.50 -12.38 -15.14
CA HIS A 278 2.30 -13.60 -15.10
C HIS A 278 1.96 -14.57 -16.24
N CYS A 279 0.68 -14.77 -16.54
CA CYS A 279 0.24 -15.60 -17.65
C CYS A 279 0.70 -15.04 -19.01
N LEU A 280 0.66 -13.71 -19.20
CA LEU A 280 1.16 -13.07 -20.42
C LEU A 280 2.67 -13.22 -20.56
N THR A 281 3.44 -13.14 -19.47
CA THR A 281 4.89 -13.37 -19.51
C THR A 281 5.23 -14.83 -19.81
N ILE A 282 4.59 -15.79 -19.14
CA ILE A 282 4.82 -17.22 -19.42
C ILE A 282 4.35 -17.61 -20.83
N GLY A 283 3.19 -17.12 -21.26
CA GLY A 283 2.66 -17.35 -22.60
C GLY A 283 3.60 -16.80 -23.68
N SER A 284 4.07 -15.56 -23.51
CA SER A 284 5.06 -14.94 -24.41
C SER A 284 6.38 -15.72 -24.45
N TRP A 285 6.87 -16.20 -23.31
CA TRP A 285 8.07 -17.04 -23.24
C TRP A 285 7.86 -18.39 -23.93
N ARG A 286 6.72 -19.05 -23.72
CA ARG A 286 6.38 -20.32 -24.41
C ARG A 286 6.29 -20.13 -25.91
N VAL A 287 5.60 -19.10 -26.40
CA VAL A 287 5.52 -18.78 -27.83
C VAL A 287 6.90 -18.48 -28.40
N THR A 288 7.74 -17.73 -27.68
CA THR A 288 9.11 -17.39 -28.12
C THR A 288 10.02 -18.62 -28.18
N VAL A 289 9.93 -19.52 -27.20
CA VAL A 289 10.69 -20.77 -27.19
C VAL A 289 10.22 -21.70 -28.30
N LEU A 290 8.91 -21.88 -28.46
CA LEU A 290 8.34 -22.73 -29.51
C LEU A 290 8.65 -22.22 -30.91
N THR A 291 8.57 -20.90 -31.15
CA THR A 291 8.96 -20.30 -32.44
C THR A 291 10.45 -20.42 -32.71
N LYS A 292 11.31 -20.29 -31.69
CA LYS A 292 12.75 -20.54 -31.82
C LYS A 292 13.05 -22.02 -32.12
N MET A 293 12.34 -22.94 -31.48
CA MET A 293 12.48 -24.38 -31.73
C MET A 293 12.02 -24.74 -33.15
N ALA A 294 10.84 -24.27 -33.58
CA ALA A 294 10.33 -24.48 -34.93
C ALA A 294 11.27 -23.91 -36.01
N LYS A 295 11.86 -22.73 -35.76
CA LYS A 295 12.85 -22.13 -36.68
C LYS A 295 14.13 -22.96 -36.75
N LYS A 296 14.58 -23.54 -35.64
CA LYS A 296 15.75 -24.44 -35.59
C LYS A 296 15.47 -25.76 -36.32
N GLU A 297 14.30 -26.36 -36.14
CA GLU A 297 13.88 -27.55 -36.89
C GLU A 297 13.81 -27.29 -38.40
N SER A 298 13.22 -26.16 -38.81
CA SER A 298 13.19 -25.75 -40.22
C SER A 298 14.59 -25.57 -40.81
N GLN A 299 15.53 -25.00 -40.06
CA GLN A 299 16.93 -24.84 -40.47
C GLN A 299 17.67 -26.19 -40.58
N LEU A 300 17.41 -27.11 -39.66
CA LEU A 300 17.96 -28.47 -39.69
C LEU A 300 17.41 -29.26 -40.88
N ALA A 301 16.10 -29.21 -41.13
CA ALA A 301 15.46 -29.82 -42.29
C ALA A 301 16.01 -29.26 -43.62
N THR A 302 16.22 -27.94 -43.69
CA THR A 302 16.81 -27.29 -44.87
C THR A 302 18.28 -27.68 -45.06
N SER A 303 19.05 -27.79 -43.98
CA SER A 303 20.45 -28.23 -44.03
C SER A 303 20.57 -29.72 -44.40
N ALA A 304 19.67 -30.56 -43.90
CA ALA A 304 19.58 -31.97 -44.28
C ALA A 304 19.19 -32.14 -45.76
N ALA A 305 18.24 -31.34 -46.28
CA ALA A 305 17.90 -31.32 -47.70
C ALA A 305 19.06 -30.80 -48.58
N ARG A 306 19.91 -29.92 -48.06
CA ARG A 306 21.12 -29.42 -48.74
C ARG A 306 22.24 -30.48 -48.75
N MET A 307 22.36 -31.28 -47.69
CA MET A 307 23.30 -32.39 -47.59
C MET A 307 22.81 -33.65 -48.34
N GLY A 308 21.50 -33.83 -48.49
CA GLY A 308 20.85 -34.95 -49.19
C GLY A 308 20.86 -34.89 -50.72
N ARG A 309 21.76 -34.10 -51.31
CA ARG A 309 22.09 -34.17 -52.75
C ARG A 309 23.40 -34.93 -53.00
N ARG A 310 23.73 -35.88 -52.13
CA ARG A 310 24.63 -37.01 -52.40
C ARG A 310 23.92 -38.30 -51.99
N SER A 311 23.76 -39.16 -52.98
CA SER A 311 23.14 -40.48 -53.02
C SER A 311 23.41 -41.37 -51.79
N VAL A 312 22.38 -42.06 -51.31
CA VAL A 312 22.21 -43.54 -51.31
C VAL A 312 21.07 -43.86 -50.32
N TRP A 313 19.89 -44.19 -50.86
CA TRP A 313 18.92 -45.07 -50.20
C TRP A 313 18.36 -45.99 -51.30
N LYS A 314 19.00 -47.15 -51.43
CA LYS A 314 18.41 -48.37 -51.96
C LYS A 314 18.75 -49.47 -50.95
N GLU A 315 17.80 -50.38 -50.77
CA GLU A 315 17.80 -51.57 -49.90
C GLU A 315 17.35 -51.29 -48.46
N GLY A 316 16.27 -51.89 -47.94
CA GLY A 316 15.38 -52.92 -48.48
C GLY A 316 13.98 -52.81 -47.89
N GLU A 317 12.98 -52.85 -48.76
CA GLU A 317 11.75 -53.60 -48.50
C GLU A 317 12.15 -55.07 -48.37
N ASP A 318 11.99 -55.64 -47.19
CA ASP A 318 11.49 -57.01 -46.97
C ASP A 318 11.57 -57.32 -45.47
N ASP A 319 10.45 -57.86 -44.95
CA ASP A 319 10.24 -58.48 -43.63
C ASP A 319 9.18 -57.80 -42.75
N ILE A 320 7.95 -57.76 -43.28
CA ILE A 320 6.73 -57.92 -42.49
C ILE A 320 6.05 -59.21 -42.96
N LYS A 321 6.37 -60.37 -42.36
CA LYS A 321 5.46 -61.54 -42.29
C LYS A 321 5.78 -62.42 -41.08
N GLU A 322 4.70 -62.78 -40.38
CA GLU A 322 4.54 -63.86 -39.38
C GLU A 322 5.19 -63.59 -38.00
N SER A 323 4.51 -63.70 -36.84
CA SER A 323 3.35 -64.52 -36.46
C SER A 323 2.67 -63.99 -35.17
N VAL A 324 1.34 -64.00 -35.16
CA VAL A 324 0.42 -63.99 -33.99
C VAL A 324 0.43 -65.41 -33.36
N PRO A 325 0.14 -65.66 -32.06
CA PRO A 325 -0.53 -64.83 -31.05
C PRO A 325 0.32 -64.33 -29.88
#